data_AF-A0A7W9D9W2-F1
#
_entry.id   AF-A0A7W9D9W2-F1
#
_cell.length_a   1.000
_cell.length_b   1.000
_cell.length_c   1.000
_cell.angle_alpha   90.00
_cell.angle_beta   90.00
_cell.angle_gamma   90.00
#
_symmetry.space_group_name_H-M   'P 1'
#
loop_
_entity.id
_entity.type
_entity.pdbx_description
1 polymer ?
#
loop_
_entity_poly.entity_id
_entity_poly.type
_entity_poly.pdbx_seq_one_letter_code
_entity_poly.pdbx_strand_id
1 'polypeptide(L)'
;MLPWDMTSKAYKMAILGSFAFSILGIILAVIGSNVQSQPTMFTAIGLLVVGVFIHIVGLFIRTRDARNYRKTLKQSSQQSPLA
;
A
#
# COMPACT_ATOMS: atom_id res chain seq x y z
N MET A 1 17.74 8.58 13.27
CA MET A 1 16.83 8.52 12.11
C MET A 1 15.69 7.57 12.43
N LEU A 2 14.43 7.98 12.23
CA LEU A 2 13.31 7.07 12.46
C LEU A 2 13.26 6.03 11.32
N PRO A 3 12.85 4.78 11.59
CA PRO A 3 12.69 3.74 10.55
C PRO A 3 11.80 4.17 9.37
N TRP A 4 10.88 5.12 9.62
CA TRP A 4 10.04 5.74 8.60
C TRP A 4 10.87 6.51 7.55
N ASP A 5 11.94 7.22 7.93
CA ASP A 5 12.73 8.02 6.99
C ASP A 5 13.51 7.17 5.99
N MET A 6 13.88 5.96 6.39
CA MET A 6 14.63 4.98 5.58
C MET A 6 13.75 4.23 4.55
N THR A 7 12.43 4.44 4.62
CA THR A 7 11.46 3.70 3.81
C THR A 7 11.22 4.38 2.46
N SER A 8 11.15 3.58 1.38
CA SER A 8 10.93 4.06 0.01
C SER A 8 9.72 4.98 -0.11
N LYS A 9 9.89 6.08 -0.85
CA LYS A 9 8.83 7.08 -1.13
C LYS A 9 7.59 6.42 -1.75
N ALA A 10 7.78 5.39 -2.58
CA ALA A 10 6.70 4.64 -3.21
C ALA A 10 5.87 3.84 -2.20
N TYR A 11 6.51 3.22 -1.21
CA TYR A 11 5.81 2.49 -0.15
C TYR A 11 5.01 3.44 0.75
N LYS A 12 5.58 4.61 1.08
CA LYS A 12 4.86 5.65 1.85
C LYS A 12 3.60 6.11 1.12
N MET A 13 3.70 6.40 -0.18
CA MET A 13 2.56 6.80 -1.01
C MET A 13 1.51 5.70 -1.12
N ALA A 14 1.92 4.43 -1.28
CA ALA A 14 1.00 3.30 -1.36
C ALA A 14 0.23 3.07 -0.05
N ILE A 15 0.89 3.17 1.11
CA ILE A 15 0.21 3.11 2.41
C ILE A 15 -0.78 4.26 2.56
N LEU A 16 -0.36 5.50 2.29
CA LEU A 16 -1.21 6.67 2.45
C LEU A 16 -2.44 6.58 1.53
N GLY A 17 -2.23 6.15 0.29
CA GLY A 17 -3.28 5.92 -0.68
C GLY A 17 -4.24 4.81 -0.23
N SER A 18 -3.71 3.66 0.20
CA SER A 18 -4.54 2.55 0.70
C SER A 18 -5.39 2.99 1.89
N PHE A 19 -4.81 3.76 2.82
CA PHE A 19 -5.53 4.23 4.00
C PHE A 19 -6.65 5.22 3.62
N ALA A 20 -6.38 6.17 2.74
CA ALA A 20 -7.38 7.13 2.27
C ALA A 20 -8.55 6.44 1.54
N PHE A 21 -8.26 5.50 0.64
CA PHE A 21 -9.29 4.77 -0.10
C PHE A 21 -10.12 3.83 0.80
N SER A 22 -9.49 3.16 1.77
CA SER A 22 -10.21 2.33 2.74
C SER A 22 -11.16 3.17 3.61
N ILE A 23 -10.70 4.33 4.10
CA ILE A 23 -11.57 5.24 4.88
C ILE A 23 -12.74 5.73 4.03
N LEU A 24 -12.48 6.19 2.80
CA LEU A 24 -13.55 6.62 1.89
C LEU A 24 -14.55 5.50 1.62
N GLY A 25 -14.07 4.27 1.39
CA GLY A 25 -14.92 3.12 1.09
C GLY A 25 -15.83 2.75 2.27
N ILE A 26 -15.29 2.81 3.49
CA ILE A 26 -16.07 2.57 4.72
C ILE A 26 -17.13 3.66 4.91
N ILE A 27 -16.78 4.94 4.76
CA ILE A 27 -17.73 6.05 4.89
C ILE A 27 -18.88 5.88 3.88
N LEU A 28 -18.53 5.56 2.62
CA LEU A 28 -19.53 5.39 1.57
C LEU A 28 -20.42 4.15 1.80
N ALA A 29 -19.87 3.07 2.36
CA ALA A 29 -20.64 1.88 2.76
C ALA A 29 -21.63 2.19 3.89
N VAL A 30 -21.22 2.98 4.89
CA VAL A 30 -22.10 3.43 5.98
C VAL A 30 -23.23 4.29 5.41
N ILE A 31 -22.92 5.25 4.54
CA ILE A 31 -23.95 6.09 3.89
C ILE A 31 -24.90 5.24 3.05
N GLY A 32 -24.37 4.33 2.22
CA GLY A 32 -25.20 3.43 1.41
C GLY A 32 -26.12 2.53 2.24
N SER A 33 -25.64 2.06 3.39
CA SER A 33 -26.45 1.28 4.34
C SER A 33 -27.59 2.10 4.95
N ASN A 34 -27.40 3.40 5.18
CA ASN A 34 -28.44 4.25 5.78
C ASN A 34 -29.49 4.70 4.75
N VAL A 35 -29.12 4.81 3.46
CA VAL A 35 -29.99 5.33 2.41
C VAL A 35 -30.81 4.22 1.71
N GLN A 36 -30.48 2.94 1.91
CA GLN A 36 -31.08 1.77 1.21
C GLN A 36 -31.11 1.93 -0.33
N SER A 37 -30.23 2.75 -0.87
CA SER A 37 -30.11 3.00 -2.30
C SER A 37 -29.15 1.99 -2.92
N GLN A 38 -29.70 1.08 -3.72
CA GLN A 38 -28.96 0.11 -4.54
C GLN A 38 -27.76 0.74 -5.29
N PRO A 39 -27.89 1.91 -5.95
CA PRO A 39 -26.76 2.53 -6.66
C PRO A 39 -25.60 2.90 -5.72
N THR A 40 -25.91 3.42 -4.52
CA THR A 40 -24.89 3.82 -3.54
C THR A 40 -24.14 2.60 -3.00
N MET A 41 -24.83 1.47 -2.84
CA MET A 41 -24.20 0.21 -2.44
C MET A 41 -23.22 -0.31 -3.50
N PHE A 42 -23.59 -0.25 -4.79
CA PHE A 42 -22.66 -0.61 -5.89
C PHE A 42 -21.44 0.32 -5.94
N THR A 43 -21.63 1.63 -5.74
CA THR A 43 -20.51 2.58 -5.67
C THR A 43 -19.60 2.27 -4.49
N ALA A 44 -20.15 1.94 -3.32
CA ALA A 44 -19.38 1.55 -2.14
C ALA A 44 -18.56 0.27 -2.39
N ILE A 45 -19.16 -0.74 -3.03
CA ILE A 45 -18.46 -1.98 -3.43
C ILE A 45 -17.30 -1.64 -4.39
N GLY A 46 -17.55 -0.81 -5.41
CA GLY A 46 -16.51 -0.38 -6.34
C GLY A 46 -15.35 0.33 -5.64
N LEU A 47 -15.64 1.21 -4.69
CA LEU A 47 -14.62 1.95 -3.92
C LEU A 47 -13.80 1.02 -3.02
N LEU A 48 -14.45 0.03 -2.39
CA LEU A 48 -13.76 -1.01 -1.62
C LEU A 48 -12.85 -1.88 -2.49
N VAL A 49 -13.31 -2.28 -3.69
CA VAL A 49 -12.49 -3.02 -4.66
C VAL A 49 -11.25 -2.21 -5.06
N VAL A 50 -11.41 -0.91 -5.37
CA VAL A 50 -10.28 -0.02 -5.66
C VAL A 50 -9.31 0.06 -4.46
N GLY A 51 -9.84 0.14 -3.24
CA GLY A 51 -9.03 0.10 -2.01
C GLY A 51 -8.19 -1.18 -1.89
N VAL A 52 -8.77 -2.34 -2.21
CA VAL A 52 -8.06 -3.63 -2.24
C VAL A 52 -6.98 -3.65 -3.31
N PHE A 53 -7.24 -3.13 -4.52
CA PHE A 53 -6.22 -3.04 -5.58
C PHE A 53 -5.02 -2.20 -5.13
N ILE A 54 -5.26 -1.06 -4.49
CA ILE A 54 -4.20 -0.20 -3.95
C ILE A 54 -3.43 -0.93 -2.84
N HIS A 55 -4.13 -1.73 -2.01
CA HIS A 55 -3.49 -2.53 -0.98
C HIS A 55 -2.55 -3.60 -1.57
N ILE A 56 -2.99 -4.29 -2.63
CA ILE A 56 -2.19 -5.29 -3.36
C ILE A 56 -0.94 -4.63 -3.98
N VAL A 57 -1.10 -3.44 -4.59
CA VAL A 57 0.03 -2.68 -5.12
C VAL A 57 1.04 -2.32 -4.01
N GLY A 58 0.56 -1.94 -2.83
CA GLY A 58 1.40 -1.70 -1.64
C GLY A 58 2.20 -2.93 -1.21
N LEU A 59 1.58 -4.11 -1.20
CA LEU A 59 2.27 -5.38 -0.90
C LEU A 59 3.35 -5.71 -1.96
N PHE A 60 3.06 -5.43 -3.23
CA PHE A 60 4.00 -5.66 -4.32
C PHE A 60 5.24 -4.75 -4.21
N ILE A 61 5.05 -3.48 -3.86
CA ILE A 61 6.14 -2.52 -3.63
C ILE A 61 7.01 -2.99 -2.45
N ARG A 62 6.40 -3.44 -1.35
CA ARG A 62 7.14 -3.98 -0.19
C ARG A 62 8.00 -5.18 -0.57
N THR A 63 7.46 -6.07 -1.40
CA THR A 63 8.17 -7.26 -1.88
C THR A 63 9.33 -6.87 -2.80
N ARG A 64 9.14 -5.86 -3.65
CA ARG A 64 10.17 -5.30 -4.54
C ARG A 64 11.29 -4.63 -3.73
N ASP A 65 10.96 -3.82 -2.74
CA ASP A 65 11.96 -3.20 -1.86
C ASP A 65 12.76 -4.24 -1.09
N ALA A 66 12.11 -5.27 -0.54
CA ALA A 66 12.79 -6.37 0.14
C ALA A 66 13.75 -7.12 -0.81
N ARG A 67 13.36 -7.33 -2.07
CA ARG A 67 14.23 -7.91 -3.11
C ARG A 67 15.43 -7.00 -3.42
N ASN A 68 15.22 -5.71 -3.55
CA ASN A 68 16.28 -4.75 -3.83
C ASN A 68 17.28 -4.65 -2.67
N TYR A 69 16.81 -4.63 -1.43
CA TYR A 69 17.66 -4.67 -0.24
C TYR A 69 18.52 -5.94 -0.16
N ARG A 70 17.97 -7.11 -0.52
CA ARG A 70 18.77 -8.34 -0.61
C ARG A 70 19.88 -8.27 -1.66
N LYS A 71 19.65 -7.56 -2.78
CA LYS A 71 20.68 -7.36 -3.81
C LYS A 71 21.80 -6.45 -3.30
N THR A 72 21.48 -5.36 -2.61
CA THR A 72 22.49 -4.46 -2.03
C THR A 72 23.35 -5.16 -0.98
N LEU A 73 22.77 -6.03 -0.16
CA LEU A 73 23.52 -6.86 0.82
C LEU A 73 24.48 -7.86 0.15
N LYS A 74 24.08 -8.48 -0.97
CA LYS A 74 24.98 -9.34 -1.75
C LYS A 74 26.16 -8.54 -2.32
N GLN A 75 25.93 -7.33 -2.79
CA GLN A 75 26.98 -6.46 -3.30
C GLN A 75 27.98 -6.05 -2.21
N SER A 76 27.51 -5.66 -1.02
CA SER A 76 28.38 -5.24 0.08
C SER A 76 29.26 -6.36 0.64
N SER A 77 28.79 -7.61 0.64
CA SER A 77 29.61 -8.78 1.04
C SER A 77 30.65 -9.16 -0.01
N GLN A 78 30.36 -8.92 -1.29
CA GLN A 78 31.30 -9.18 -2.39
C GLN A 78 32.38 -8.09 -2.51
N GLN A 79 32.14 -6.90 -1.95
CA GLN A 79 33.04 -5.74 -1.99
C GLN A 79 34.07 -5.69 -0.85
N SER A 80 34.15 -6.73 -0.01
CA SER A 80 35.21 -6.90 0.97
C SER A 80 36.17 -8.05 0.57
N PRO A 81 36.90 -7.95 -0.56
CA PRO A 81 37.89 -8.97 -0.90
C PRO A 81 39.23 -8.81 -0.16
N LEU A 82 39.52 -7.71 0.56
CA LEU A 82 40.81 -7.53 1.25
C LEU A 82 40.67 -6.59 2.48
N ALA A 83 40.55 -7.17 3.67
CA ALA A 83 40.93 -6.56 4.96
C ALA A 83 41.68 -7.61 5.77
#